data_AF-A0A1W4XJ88-F1
#
_entry.id   AF-A0A1W4XJ88-F1
#
_cell.length_a   1.000
_cell.length_b   1.000
_cell.length_c   1.000
_cell.angle_alpha   90.00
_cell.angle_beta   90.00
_cell.angle_gamma   90.00
#
_symmetry.space_group_name_H-M   'P 1'
#
loop_
_entity.id
_entity.type
_entity.pdbx_description
1 polymer ?
#
loop_
_entity_poly.entity_id
_entity_poly.type
_entity_poly.pdbx_seq_one_letter_code
_entity_poly.pdbx_strand_id
1 'polypeptide(L)'
;MRMPPKKTDFKVFHKIPSSTLLLTTYDPFYSPLLSRLDTVFQQLGLGSDKSPETEKCRERLVCMMYANPAKFAPYSNLVSAQLSRELNELRKPSSDNPEILRFFRYMKAARNGQDGEECLAHVGCPALMGSETKPALITTYNEINKLVQARKL
;
A
#
# COMPACT_ATOMS: atom_id res chain seq x y z
N MET A 1 4.96 34.38 -51.55
CA MET A 1 6.08 33.94 -50.70
C MET A 1 5.67 32.67 -49.98
N ARG A 2 6.34 31.51 -50.22
CA ARG A 2 6.08 30.23 -49.53
C ARG A 2 7.09 30.07 -48.40
N MET A 3 6.63 29.89 -47.16
CA MET A 3 7.50 29.55 -46.04
C MET A 3 7.92 28.07 -46.11
N PRO A 4 9.17 27.72 -45.78
CA PRO A 4 9.63 26.34 -45.84
C PRO A 4 9.07 25.52 -44.65
N PRO A 5 8.86 24.19 -44.83
CA PRO A 5 8.37 23.33 -43.77
C PRO A 5 9.46 23.17 -42.69
N LYS A 6 9.12 23.46 -41.44
CA LYS A 6 10.00 23.25 -40.28
C LYS A 6 10.24 21.75 -40.12
N LYS A 7 11.47 21.31 -40.38
CA LYS A 7 11.94 19.95 -40.05
C LYS A 7 11.97 19.82 -38.53
N THR A 8 11.05 19.06 -37.97
CA THR A 8 11.09 18.70 -36.55
C THR A 8 12.18 17.65 -36.36
N ASP A 9 13.29 18.07 -35.77
CA ASP A 9 14.38 17.19 -35.36
C ASP A 9 13.90 16.31 -34.20
N PHE A 10 13.71 15.02 -34.48
CA PHE A 10 13.26 14.00 -33.53
C PHE A 10 14.30 13.69 -32.43
N LYS A 11 15.46 14.36 -32.44
CA LYS A 11 16.48 14.27 -31.39
C LYS A 11 16.36 15.32 -30.29
N VAL A 12 15.39 16.23 -30.37
CA VAL A 12 15.09 17.15 -29.26
C VAL A 12 14.14 16.45 -28.29
N PHE A 13 14.68 15.89 -27.22
CA PHE A 13 13.90 15.37 -26.09
C PHE A 13 13.05 16.50 -25.51
N HIS A 14 11.81 16.62 -25.98
CA HIS A 14 10.80 17.43 -25.32
C HIS A 14 10.65 16.83 -23.92
N LYS A 15 10.69 17.67 -22.87
CA LYS A 15 10.48 17.26 -21.48
C LYS A 15 9.30 16.30 -21.44
N ILE A 16 9.60 15.02 -21.19
CA ILE A 16 8.62 13.95 -21.21
C ILE A 16 7.56 14.32 -20.16
N PRO A 17 6.27 14.47 -20.53
CA PRO A 17 5.25 14.81 -19.55
C PRO A 17 5.19 13.70 -18.50
N SER A 18 4.97 14.06 -17.22
CA SER A 18 4.95 13.10 -16.10
C SER A 18 3.96 11.94 -16.33
N SER A 19 2.94 12.14 -17.16
CA SER A 19 2.01 11.12 -17.63
C SER A 19 2.65 9.96 -18.39
N THR A 20 3.77 10.18 -19.10
CA THR A 20 4.50 9.11 -19.79
C THR A 20 5.36 8.29 -18.81
N LEU A 21 5.87 8.90 -17.74
CA LEU A 21 6.52 8.21 -16.60
C LEU A 21 5.53 7.38 -15.78
N LEU A 22 4.28 7.83 -15.69
CA LEU A 22 3.20 7.03 -15.10
C LEU A 22 2.92 5.78 -15.94
N LEU A 23 2.98 5.88 -17.27
CA LEU A 23 2.80 4.74 -18.17
C LEU A 23 3.93 3.69 -18.04
N THR A 24 5.16 4.09 -17.69
CA THR A 24 6.28 3.14 -17.57
C THR A 24 6.23 2.26 -16.32
N THR A 25 5.46 2.68 -15.30
CA THR A 25 5.34 1.95 -14.01
C THR A 25 3.95 1.34 -13.82
N TYR A 26 2.97 1.72 -14.64
CA TYR A 26 1.63 1.17 -14.59
C TYR A 26 1.61 -0.30 -15.02
N ASP A 27 1.08 -1.15 -14.14
CA ASP A 27 0.77 -2.54 -14.42
C ASP A 27 -0.76 -2.75 -14.31
N PRO A 28 -1.42 -3.27 -15.36
CA PRO A 28 -2.88 -3.44 -15.37
C PRO A 28 -3.42 -4.34 -14.26
N PHE A 29 -2.59 -5.24 -13.70
CA PHE A 29 -2.98 -6.16 -12.64
C PHE A 29 -2.66 -5.58 -11.25
N TYR A 30 -1.42 -5.15 -11.02
CA TYR A 30 -0.96 -4.70 -9.70
C TYR A 30 -1.34 -3.25 -9.37
N SER A 31 -1.36 -2.34 -10.35
CA SER A 31 -1.64 -0.91 -10.08
C SER A 31 -3.04 -0.67 -9.50
N PRO A 32 -4.13 -1.32 -9.96
CA PRO A 32 -5.44 -1.19 -9.32
C PRO A 32 -5.47 -1.67 -7.86
N LEU A 33 -4.72 -2.72 -7.52
CA LEU A 33 -4.64 -3.25 -6.16
C LEU A 33 -3.90 -2.28 -5.24
N LEU A 34 -2.75 -1.78 -5.69
CA LEU A 34 -1.96 -0.79 -4.97
C LEU A 34 -2.72 0.52 -4.76
N SER A 35 -3.49 0.96 -5.76
CA SER A 35 -4.33 2.17 -5.63
C SER A 35 -5.38 2.06 -4.52
N ARG A 36 -6.00 0.87 -4.35
CA ARG A 36 -6.95 0.63 -3.26
C ARG A 36 -6.23 0.58 -1.91
N LEU A 37 -5.05 -0.03 -1.84
CA LEU A 37 -4.22 -0.02 -0.63
C LEU A 37 -3.79 1.41 -0.25
N ASP A 38 -3.37 2.21 -1.23
CA ASP A 38 -3.00 3.61 -1.06
C ASP A 38 -4.16 4.44 -0.48
N THR A 39 -5.39 4.15 -0.90
CA THR A 39 -6.59 4.80 -0.34
C THR A 39 -6.76 4.47 1.14
N VAL A 40 -6.53 3.22 1.55
CA VAL A 40 -6.57 2.82 2.97
C VAL A 40 -5.46 3.51 3.76
N PHE A 41 -4.23 3.52 3.23
CA PHE A 41 -3.11 4.19 3.87
C PHE A 41 -3.32 5.70 4.00
N GLN A 42 -3.93 6.33 3.00
CA GLN A 42 -4.29 7.75 3.06
C GLN A 42 -5.27 8.05 4.20
N GLN A 43 -6.27 7.19 4.41
CA GLN A 43 -7.22 7.36 5.52
C GLN A 43 -6.57 7.24 6.90
N LEU A 44 -5.42 6.57 6.98
CA LEU A 44 -4.60 6.37 8.17
C LEU A 44 -3.46 7.40 8.31
N GLY A 45 -3.40 8.40 7.41
CA GLY A 45 -2.38 9.45 7.43
C GLY A 45 -1.04 9.05 6.80
N LEU A 46 -0.97 7.90 6.12
CA LEU A 46 0.23 7.39 5.47
C LEU A 46 0.21 7.58 3.95
N GLY A 47 -0.74 8.31 3.36
CA GLY A 47 -0.96 8.35 1.90
C GLY A 47 -0.29 9.50 1.12
N SER A 48 0.07 10.59 1.79
CA SER A 48 0.53 11.84 1.15
C SER A 48 1.99 11.80 0.72
N ASP A 49 2.82 11.01 1.40
CA ASP A 49 4.24 10.86 1.10
C ASP A 49 4.51 9.49 0.46
N LYS A 50 5.31 9.47 -0.60
CA LYS A 50 5.79 8.26 -1.29
C LYS A 50 7.29 8.02 -1.06
N SER A 51 7.86 8.67 -0.06
CA SER A 51 9.24 8.43 0.37
C SER A 51 9.47 6.97 0.76
N PRO A 52 10.70 6.45 0.59
CA PRO A 52 11.08 5.12 1.06
C PRO A 52 10.78 4.88 2.55
N GLU A 53 10.84 5.93 3.37
CA GLU A 53 10.53 5.91 4.79
C GLU A 53 9.04 5.67 5.06
N THR A 54 8.17 6.36 4.32
CA THR A 54 6.72 6.16 4.42
C THR A 54 6.30 4.77 3.93
N GLU A 55 6.96 4.25 2.89
CA GLU A 55 6.74 2.86 2.43
C GLU A 55 7.07 1.83 3.52
N LYS A 56 8.17 2.01 4.26
CA LYS A 56 8.52 1.15 5.40
C LYS A 56 7.47 1.23 6.52
N CYS A 57 6.88 2.40 6.75
CA CYS A 57 5.75 2.54 7.67
C CYS A 57 4.51 1.75 7.21
N ARG A 58 4.21 1.77 5.90
CA ARG A 58 3.10 0.99 5.31
C ARG A 58 3.34 -0.51 5.46
N GLU A 59 4.55 -0.99 5.17
CA GLU A 59 4.95 -2.39 5.38
C GLU A 59 4.78 -2.82 6.84
N ARG A 60 5.30 -2.02 7.78
CA ARG A 60 5.15 -2.27 9.23
C ARG A 60 3.68 -2.32 9.65
N LEU A 61 2.86 -1.39 9.16
CA LEU A 61 1.43 -1.37 9.43
C LEU A 61 0.73 -2.64 8.92
N VAL A 62 1.03 -3.07 7.69
CA VAL A 62 0.50 -4.32 7.13
C VAL A 62 0.89 -5.52 7.99
N CYS A 63 2.15 -5.61 8.42
CA CYS A 63 2.58 -6.65 9.35
C CYS A 63 1.76 -6.64 10.64
N MET A 64 1.60 -5.48 11.29
CA MET A 64 0.80 -5.37 12.53
C MET A 64 -0.68 -5.72 12.30
N MET A 65 -1.25 -5.33 11.15
CA MET A 65 -2.63 -5.68 10.78
C MET A 65 -2.81 -7.18 10.66
N TYR A 66 -1.84 -7.91 10.12
CA TYR A 66 -1.90 -9.37 10.01
C TYR A 66 -1.53 -10.10 11.31
N ALA A 67 -0.70 -9.49 12.16
CA ALA A 67 -0.40 -10.01 13.50
C ALA A 67 -1.59 -9.90 14.47
N ASN A 68 -2.41 -8.84 14.36
CA ASN A 68 -3.64 -8.70 15.16
C ASN A 68 -4.79 -8.06 14.35
N PRO A 69 -5.47 -8.83 13.47
CA PRO A 69 -6.49 -8.28 12.57
C PRO A 69 -7.65 -7.59 13.27
N ALA A 70 -8.07 -8.09 14.44
CA ALA A 70 -9.19 -7.52 15.19
C ALA A 70 -8.91 -6.10 15.67
N LYS A 71 -7.68 -5.83 16.14
CA LYS A 71 -7.27 -4.50 16.64
C LYS A 71 -7.28 -3.42 15.55
N PHE A 72 -7.02 -3.81 14.30
CA PHE A 72 -6.92 -2.90 13.17
C PHE A 72 -8.16 -2.91 12.26
N ALA A 73 -9.24 -3.57 12.68
CA ALA A 73 -10.51 -3.54 11.96
C ALA A 73 -11.10 -2.11 11.98
N PRO A 74 -11.75 -1.65 10.88
CA PRO A 74 -12.08 -2.40 9.66
C PRO A 74 -10.98 -2.43 8.59
N TYR A 75 -9.88 -1.68 8.77
CA TYR A 75 -8.84 -1.51 7.75
C TYR A 75 -8.06 -2.78 7.44
N SER A 76 -7.81 -3.63 8.45
CA SER A 76 -7.22 -4.96 8.26
C SER A 76 -8.01 -5.83 7.28
N ASN A 77 -9.35 -5.71 7.25
CA ASN A 77 -10.19 -6.42 6.30
C ASN A 77 -10.03 -5.87 4.87
N LEU A 78 -9.96 -4.54 4.73
CA LEU A 78 -9.78 -3.89 3.42
C LEU A 78 -8.42 -4.22 2.81
N VAL A 79 -7.36 -4.20 3.62
CA VAL A 79 -6.01 -4.59 3.22
C VAL A 79 -5.98 -6.07 2.85
N SER A 80 -6.56 -6.93 3.69
CA SER A 80 -6.63 -8.37 3.41
C SER A 80 -7.37 -8.68 2.11
N ALA A 81 -8.47 -7.97 1.83
CA ALA A 81 -9.21 -8.15 0.59
C ALA A 81 -8.35 -7.91 -0.67
N GLN A 82 -7.36 -7.01 -0.60
CA GLN A 82 -6.45 -6.74 -1.73
C GLN A 82 -5.24 -7.70 -1.76
N LEU A 83 -4.73 -8.13 -0.61
CA LEU A 83 -3.51 -8.94 -0.51
C LEU A 83 -3.77 -10.46 -0.57
N SER A 84 -4.97 -10.93 -0.20
CA SER A 84 -5.34 -12.36 -0.17
C SER A 84 -5.67 -12.95 -1.56
N ARG A 85 -4.91 -12.59 -2.59
CA ARG A 85 -5.06 -13.16 -3.94
C ARG A 85 -4.29 -14.48 -4.05
N GLU A 86 -4.82 -15.43 -4.81
CA GLU A 86 -4.21 -16.74 -4.96
C GLU A 86 -2.85 -16.63 -5.66
N LEU A 87 -1.85 -17.35 -5.15
CA LEU A 87 -0.49 -17.38 -5.70
C LEU A 87 -0.45 -17.83 -7.18
N ASN A 88 -1.50 -18.50 -7.66
CA ASN A 88 -1.67 -18.92 -9.04
C ASN A 88 -2.03 -17.77 -10.00
N GLU A 89 -2.60 -16.68 -9.49
CA GLU A 89 -2.83 -15.44 -10.24
C GLU A 89 -1.61 -14.50 -10.20
N LEU A 90 -0.75 -14.68 -9.20
CA LEU A 90 0.48 -13.91 -9.03
C LEU A 90 1.55 -14.38 -10.01
N ARG A 91 1.68 -13.66 -11.12
CA ARG A 91 2.82 -13.82 -12.02
C ARG A 91 4.12 -13.60 -11.24
N LYS A 92 5.07 -14.54 -11.34
CA LYS A 92 6.42 -14.41 -10.79
C LYS A 92 6.98 -13.06 -11.26
N PRO A 93 7.58 -12.23 -10.39
CA PRO A 93 8.08 -10.92 -10.77
C PRO A 93 9.24 -11.11 -11.75
N SER A 94 8.93 -11.13 -13.05
CA SER A 94 9.88 -11.08 -14.16
C SER A 94 10.15 -9.63 -14.58
N SER A 95 9.53 -8.67 -13.89
CA SER A 95 9.59 -7.25 -14.17
C SER A 95 10.35 -6.51 -13.08
N ASP A 96 11.31 -5.69 -13.46
CA ASP A 96 11.96 -4.68 -12.60
C ASP A 96 11.02 -3.50 -12.25
N ASN A 97 9.70 -3.70 -12.34
CA ASN A 97 8.71 -2.68 -12.06
C ASN A 97 8.62 -2.45 -10.54
N PRO A 98 8.92 -1.22 -10.06
CA PRO A 98 8.93 -0.91 -8.64
C PRO A 98 7.56 -1.09 -7.95
N GLU A 99 6.44 -0.91 -8.67
CA GLU A 99 5.09 -1.10 -8.12
C GLU A 99 4.80 -2.58 -7.86
N ILE A 100 5.25 -3.47 -8.74
CA ILE A 100 5.08 -4.91 -8.56
C ILE A 100 5.89 -5.37 -7.34
N LEU A 101 7.15 -4.95 -7.24
CA LEU A 101 8.00 -5.23 -6.08
C LEU A 101 7.39 -4.68 -4.79
N ARG A 102 6.77 -3.50 -4.84
CA ARG A 102 6.07 -2.88 -3.71
C ARG A 102 4.91 -3.74 -3.22
N PHE A 103 4.08 -4.27 -4.13
CA PHE A 103 3.02 -5.20 -3.78
C PHE A 103 3.56 -6.46 -3.07
N PHE A 104 4.64 -7.05 -3.60
CA PHE A 104 5.28 -8.22 -2.97
C PHE A 104 5.88 -7.92 -1.60
N ARG A 105 6.39 -6.70 -1.35
CA ARG A 105 6.83 -6.30 -0.01
C ARG A 105 5.67 -6.27 0.98
N TYR A 106 4.49 -5.80 0.59
CA TYR A 106 3.29 -5.88 1.44
C TYR A 106 2.82 -7.30 1.69
N MET A 107 2.85 -8.17 0.67
CA MET A 107 2.55 -9.60 0.88
C MET A 107 3.53 -10.26 1.84
N LYS A 108 4.82 -9.96 1.72
CA LYS A 108 5.85 -10.45 2.64
C LYS A 108 5.58 -9.96 4.06
N ALA A 109 5.32 -8.66 4.24
CA ALA A 109 4.99 -8.09 5.55
C ALA A 109 3.75 -8.73 6.18
N ALA A 110 2.71 -9.00 5.37
CA ALA A 110 1.52 -9.71 5.82
C ALA A 110 1.83 -11.12 6.32
N ARG A 111 2.61 -11.90 5.55
CA ARG A 111 3.07 -13.23 5.96
C ARG A 111 3.87 -13.18 7.26
N ASN A 112 4.84 -12.29 7.36
CA ASN A 112 5.64 -12.09 8.57
C ASN A 112 4.77 -11.83 9.81
N GLY A 113 3.71 -11.03 9.67
CA GLY A 113 2.74 -10.80 10.74
C GLY A 113 1.96 -12.06 11.15
N GLN A 114 1.60 -12.92 10.20
CA GLN A 114 0.92 -14.19 10.48
C GLN A 114 1.85 -15.23 11.10
N ASP A 115 3.11 -15.24 10.69
CA ASP A 115 4.15 -16.16 11.20
C ASP A 115 4.64 -15.74 12.60
N GLY A 116 4.18 -14.61 13.12
CA GLY A 116 4.53 -14.10 14.45
C GLY A 116 5.90 -13.44 14.52
N GLU A 117 6.46 -13.02 13.39
CA GLU A 117 7.71 -12.26 13.37
C GLU A 117 7.54 -10.87 14.01
N GLU A 118 8.65 -10.30 14.49
CA GLU A 118 8.64 -8.98 15.10
C GLU A 118 8.44 -7.88 14.03
N CYS A 119 7.19 -7.40 13.89
CA CYS A 119 6.86 -6.32 12.95
C CYS A 119 7.64 -5.01 13.19
N LEU A 120 8.28 -4.84 14.36
CA LEU A 120 9.14 -3.70 14.68
C LEU A 120 10.50 -3.75 13.97
N ALA A 121 10.91 -4.93 13.49
CA ALA A 121 12.13 -5.12 12.71
C ALA A 121 12.12 -4.39 11.36
N HIS A 122 10.95 -3.90 10.91
CA HIS A 122 10.85 -2.92 9.83
C HIS A 122 11.41 -1.56 10.29
N VAL A 123 12.74 -1.46 10.32
CA VAL A 123 13.52 -0.26 10.65
C VAL A 123 13.28 0.85 9.63
N GLY A 124 13.00 2.07 10.11
CA GLY A 124 12.82 3.27 9.29
C GLY A 124 11.45 3.94 9.40
N CYS A 125 10.56 3.45 10.26
CA CYS A 125 9.32 4.14 10.60
C CYS A 125 9.41 4.74 12.02
N PRO A 126 9.71 6.06 12.16
CA PRO A 126 10.06 6.67 13.46
C PRO A 126 8.93 6.67 14.49
N ALA A 127 7.65 6.63 14.08
CA ALA A 127 6.52 6.33 14.94
C ALA A 127 5.23 6.19 14.11
N LEU A 128 4.61 5.01 14.09
CA LEU A 128 3.16 4.90 13.84
C LEU A 128 2.35 5.26 15.10
N MET A 129 3.06 5.53 16.21
CA MET A 129 2.52 5.89 17.51
C MET A 129 2.24 7.40 17.53
N GLY A 130 1.14 7.86 16.92
CA GLY A 130 0.74 9.26 17.09
C GLY A 130 -0.14 9.88 16.01
N SER A 131 -0.43 9.21 14.90
CA SER A 131 -1.48 9.70 14.00
C SER A 131 -2.82 9.29 14.59
N GLU A 132 -3.59 10.26 15.06
CA GLU A 132 -4.89 10.12 15.70
C GLU A 132 -5.66 8.92 15.17
N THR A 133 -5.74 7.86 15.98
CA THR A 133 -6.81 6.88 15.89
C THR A 133 -8.10 7.68 15.94
N LYS A 134 -8.70 7.95 14.77
CA LYS A 134 -9.93 8.74 14.66
C LYS A 134 -10.88 8.20 15.73
N PRO A 135 -11.38 9.04 16.65
CA PRO A 135 -12.07 8.57 17.85
C PRO A 135 -13.22 7.61 17.53
N ALA A 136 -13.88 7.79 16.38
CA ALA A 136 -14.88 6.87 15.86
C ALA A 136 -14.39 5.40 15.75
N LEU A 137 -13.15 5.17 15.34
CA LEU A 137 -12.54 3.83 15.19
C LEU A 137 -12.31 3.14 16.54
N ILE A 138 -11.87 3.89 17.56
CA ILE A 138 -11.71 3.36 18.92
C ILE A 138 -13.08 2.99 19.48
N THR A 139 -14.09 3.84 19.28
CA THR A 139 -15.44 3.60 19.77
C THR A 139 -16.03 2.33 19.15
N THR A 140 -15.94 2.17 17.82
CA THR A 140 -16.45 0.97 17.14
C THR A 140 -15.72 -0.31 17.55
N TYR A 141 -14.37 -0.28 17.68
CA TYR A 141 -13.62 -1.43 18.18
C TYR A 141 -14.07 -1.83 19.60
N ASN A 142 -14.22 -0.85 20.50
CA ASN A 142 -14.65 -1.08 21.87
C ASN A 142 -16.08 -1.64 21.93
N GLU A 143 -16.98 -1.17 21.09
CA GLU A 143 -18.35 -1.68 20.98
C GLU A 143 -18.39 -3.13 20.47
N ILE A 144 -17.64 -3.44 19.41
CA ILE A 144 -17.54 -4.82 18.91
C ILE A 144 -16.93 -5.73 19.97
N ASN A 145 -15.89 -5.30 20.66
CA ASN A 145 -15.23 -6.12 21.66
C ASN A 145 -16.15 -6.40 22.87
N LYS A 146 -16.95 -5.41 23.28
CA LYS A 146 -18.02 -5.60 24.29
C LYS A 146 -19.05 -6.64 23.82
N LEU A 147 -19.48 -6.60 22.56
CA LEU A 147 -20.43 -7.56 21.99
C LEU A 147 -19.85 -8.98 21.92
N VAL A 148 -18.57 -9.11 21.57
CA VAL A 148 -17.88 -10.41 21.50
C VAL A 148 -17.71 -11.01 22.90
N GLN A 149 -17.38 -10.21 23.92
CA GLN A 149 -17.31 -10.70 25.29
C GLN A 149 -18.68 -11.07 25.87
N ALA A 150 -19.73 -10.31 25.54
CA ALA A 150 -21.10 -10.63 25.94
C ALA A 150 -21.60 -11.97 25.36
N ARG A 151 -21.03 -12.45 24.24
CA ARG A 151 -21.32 -13.77 23.66
C ARG A 151 -20.49 -14.93 24.22
N LYS A 152 -19.47 -14.65 25.04
CA LYS A 152 -18.61 -15.67 25.67
C LYS A 152 -19.06 -16.03 27.10
N LEU A 153 -20.07 -15.34 27.63
CA LEU A 153 -20.87 -15.73 28.79
C LEU A 153 -22.07 -16.56 28.33
#